data_AF-A0A938ANR7-F1
#
_entry.id   AF-A0A938ANR7-F1
#
_cell.length_a   1.000
_cell.length_b   1.000
_cell.length_c   1.000
_cell.angle_alpha   90.00
_cell.angle_beta   90.00
_cell.angle_gamma   90.00
#
_symmetry.space_group_name_H-M   'P 1'
#
loop_
_entity.id
_entity.type
_entity.pdbx_description
1 polymer ?
#
loop_
_entity_poly.entity_id
_entity_poly.type
_entity_poly.pdbx_seq_one_letter_code
_entity_poly.pdbx_strand_id
1 'polypeptide(L)'
;MAKVVRGGPRVTKKHLARAERDRILRRWVLGTSALIAALVLGLIAYGWAEQTLINPGRAVAEVNGESISARYLKARSELAKESLLAQASQIQDLITAFGDQAAFAGSLQQQLEQIASLLQDEVSLQRSVLDSLVEETLIRQEANRRG
;
A
#
# COMPACT_ATOMS: atom_id res chain seq x y z
N MET A 1 -58.88 -0.32 60.05
CA MET A 1 -57.65 -0.25 59.22
C MET A 1 -58.06 -0.25 57.74
N ALA A 2 -58.09 0.90 57.06
CA ALA A 2 -58.53 1.01 55.67
C ALA A 2 -57.33 1.02 54.71
N LYS A 3 -57.33 0.11 53.73
CA LYS A 3 -56.25 -0.11 52.75
C LYS A 3 -56.35 0.93 51.62
N VAL A 4 -55.38 1.84 51.55
CA VAL A 4 -55.25 2.82 50.47
C VAL A 4 -54.73 2.12 49.21
N VAL A 5 -55.59 1.97 48.20
CA VAL A 5 -55.21 1.49 46.87
C VAL A 5 -54.73 2.69 46.05
N ARG A 6 -53.42 2.77 45.81
CA ARG A 6 -52.84 3.80 44.92
C ARG A 6 -53.13 3.43 43.46
N GLY A 7 -53.91 4.25 42.78
CA GLY A 7 -54.19 4.11 41.35
C GLY A 7 -52.92 4.28 40.51
N GLY A 8 -52.69 3.34 39.58
CA GLY A 8 -51.55 3.38 38.66
C GLY A 8 -51.56 4.60 37.72
N PRO A 9 -50.42 4.92 37.08
CA PRO A 9 -50.24 6.17 36.35
C PRO A 9 -51.27 6.29 35.20
N ARG A 10 -52.14 7.30 35.28
CA ARG A 10 -53.06 7.63 34.18
C ARG A 10 -52.27 8.33 33.08
N VAL A 11 -52.05 7.63 31.96
CA VAL A 11 -51.41 8.18 30.77
C VAL A 11 -52.29 9.31 30.22
N THR A 12 -51.87 10.56 30.40
CA THR A 12 -52.60 11.70 29.84
C THR A 12 -52.26 11.85 28.35
N LYS A 13 -53.23 12.29 27.54
CA LYS A 13 -53.08 12.47 26.07
C LYS A 13 -51.84 13.30 25.68
N LYS A 14 -51.39 14.21 26.55
CA LYS A 14 -50.16 15.00 26.38
C LYS A 14 -48.87 14.16 26.44
N HIS A 15 -48.81 13.08 27.22
CA HIS A 15 -47.63 12.20 27.27
C HIS A 15 -47.51 11.31 26.04
N LEU A 16 -48.65 10.87 25.48
CA LEU A 16 -48.71 10.06 24.27
C LEU A 16 -48.22 10.85 23.05
N ALA A 17 -48.66 12.11 22.91
CA ALA A 17 -48.23 13.00 21.83
C ALA A 17 -46.72 13.36 21.87
N ARG A 18 -46.09 13.34 23.06
CA ARG A 18 -44.65 13.60 23.21
C ARG A 18 -43.83 12.36 22.85
N ALA A 19 -44.26 11.18 23.31
CA ALA A 19 -43.61 9.91 22.98
C ALA A 19 -43.65 9.58 21.47
N GLU A 20 -44.70 10.01 20.77
CA GLU A 20 -44.82 9.79 19.32
C GLU A 20 -43.86 10.67 18.51
N ARG A 21 -43.63 11.91 18.96
CA ARG A 21 -42.62 12.80 18.38
C ARG A 21 -41.20 12.27 18.61
N ASP A 22 -40.92 11.75 19.80
CA ASP A 22 -39.62 11.17 20.13
C ASP A 22 -39.33 9.92 19.29
N ARG A 23 -40.35 9.11 18.96
CA ARG A 23 -40.21 7.95 18.06
C ARG A 23 -39.85 8.37 16.63
N ILE A 24 -40.46 9.45 16.14
CA ILE A 24 -40.17 9.99 14.81
C ILE A 24 -38.75 10.54 14.81
N LEU A 25 -38.39 11.42 15.75
CA LEU A 25 -37.03 11.96 15.91
C LEU A 25 -35.98 10.85 16.00
N ARG A 26 -36.24 9.82 16.79
CA ARG A 26 -35.32 8.68 16.95
C ARG A 26 -35.14 7.89 15.66
N ARG A 27 -36.20 7.69 14.85
CA ARG A 27 -36.09 7.07 13.52
C ARG A 27 -35.29 7.91 12.54
N TRP A 28 -35.49 9.24 12.53
CA TRP A 28 -34.71 10.15 11.69
C TRP A 28 -33.24 10.13 12.08
N VAL A 29 -32.91 10.23 13.37
CA VAL A 29 -31.53 10.19 13.87
C VAL A 29 -30.85 8.86 13.56
N LEU A 30 -31.55 7.74 13.72
CA LEU A 30 -31.02 6.41 13.35
C LEU A 30 -30.79 6.30 11.84
N GLY A 31 -31.74 6.77 11.02
CA GLY A 31 -31.63 6.72 9.57
C GLY A 31 -30.50 7.59 9.03
N THR A 32 -30.37 8.83 9.52
CA THR A 32 -29.28 9.72 9.10
C THR A 32 -27.92 9.23 9.58
N SER A 33 -27.82 8.71 10.81
CA SER A 33 -26.59 8.11 11.33
C SER A 33 -26.16 6.90 10.49
N ALA A 34 -27.10 5.99 10.16
CA ALA A 34 -26.82 4.84 9.31
C ALA A 34 -26.39 5.26 7.90
N LEU A 35 -27.01 6.30 7.33
CA LEU A 35 -26.63 6.85 6.03
C LEU A 35 -25.20 7.40 6.04
N ILE A 36 -24.84 8.18 7.06
CA ILE A 36 -23.48 8.73 7.21
C ILE A 36 -22.46 7.60 7.37
N ALA A 37 -22.77 6.58 8.20
CA ALA A 37 -21.89 5.43 8.37
C ALA A 37 -21.69 4.66 7.06
N ALA A 38 -22.75 4.47 6.27
CA ALA A 38 -22.66 3.84 4.96
C ALA A 38 -21.82 4.66 3.96
N LEU A 39 -21.93 5.99 3.98
CA LEU A 39 -21.12 6.87 3.14
C LEU A 39 -19.64 6.81 3.51
N VAL A 40 -19.30 6.80 4.80
CA VAL A 40 -17.92 6.68 5.28
C VAL A 40 -17.33 5.32 4.87
N LEU A 41 -18.06 4.23 5.09
CA LEU A 41 -17.64 2.90 4.65
C LEU A 41 -17.49 2.82 3.13
N GLY A 42 -18.40 3.45 2.38
CA GLY A 42 -18.32 3.59 0.93
C GLY A 42 -17.08 4.34 0.48
N LEU A 43 -16.72 5.44 1.13
CA LEU A 43 -15.49 6.19 0.85
C LEU A 43 -14.23 5.38 1.14
N ILE A 44 -14.21 4.64 2.26
CA ILE A 44 -13.08 3.78 2.64
C ILE A 44 -12.95 2.63 1.62
N ALA A 45 -14.05 1.97 1.28
CA ALA A 45 -14.07 0.91 0.28
C ALA A 45 -13.67 1.43 -1.10
N TYR A 46 -14.11 2.63 -1.48
CA TYR A 46 -13.72 3.29 -2.72
C TYR A 46 -12.22 3.64 -2.73
N GLY A 47 -11.69 4.22 -1.66
CA GLY A 47 -10.26 4.52 -1.53
C GLY A 47 -9.38 3.26 -1.53
N TRP A 48 -9.86 2.17 -0.91
CA TRP A 48 -9.19 0.88 -0.93
C TRP A 48 -9.24 0.22 -2.31
N ALA A 49 -10.39 0.29 -2.99
CA ALA A 49 -10.55 -0.19 -4.36
C ALA A 49 -9.72 0.64 -5.36
N GLU A 50 -9.59 1.95 -5.19
CA GLU A 50 -8.70 2.79 -6.01
C GLU A 50 -7.24 2.34 -5.86
N GLN A 51 -6.79 2.05 -4.64
CA GLN A 51 -5.44 1.57 -4.38
C GLN A 51 -5.18 0.15 -4.90
N THR A 52 -6.18 -0.73 -4.91
CA THR A 52 -6.01 -2.16 -5.27
C THR A 52 -6.41 -2.50 -6.71
N LEU A 53 -7.46 -1.88 -7.27
CA LEU A 53 -7.97 -2.11 -8.62
C LEU A 53 -7.45 -1.10 -9.66
N ILE A 54 -7.27 0.17 -9.31
CA ILE A 54 -6.99 1.25 -10.28
C ILE A 54 -5.50 1.62 -10.33
N ASN A 55 -4.74 1.36 -9.25
CA ASN A 55 -3.33 1.74 -9.13
C ASN A 55 -2.20 0.73 -9.50
N PRO A 56 -2.40 -0.36 -10.26
CA PRO A 56 -1.27 -1.07 -10.84
C PRO A 56 -0.77 -0.50 -12.19
N GLY A 57 -1.50 0.47 -12.79
CA GLY A 57 -1.27 0.94 -14.15
C GLY A 57 -0.83 2.38 -14.31
N ARG A 58 -0.63 3.18 -13.24
CA ARG A 58 -0.10 4.54 -13.42
C ARG A 58 1.29 4.46 -14.03
N ALA A 59 1.48 5.15 -15.15
CA ALA A 59 2.78 5.34 -15.76
C ALA A 59 3.66 6.10 -14.76
N VAL A 60 4.80 5.52 -14.40
CA VAL A 60 5.82 6.21 -13.57
C VAL A 60 6.64 7.15 -14.44
N ALA A 61 6.79 6.80 -15.71
CA ALA A 61 7.40 7.63 -16.75
C ALA A 61 6.77 7.30 -18.11
N GLU A 62 6.76 8.28 -19.01
CA GLU A 62 6.37 8.13 -20.41
C GLU A 62 7.57 8.53 -21.28
N VAL A 63 7.97 7.65 -22.20
CA VAL A 63 9.14 7.84 -23.07
C VAL A 63 8.68 7.81 -24.52
N ASN A 64 8.56 8.99 -25.15
CA ASN A 64 8.10 9.16 -26.53
C ASN A 64 6.77 8.42 -26.85
N GLY A 65 5.81 8.42 -25.93
CA GLY A 65 4.51 7.75 -26.09
C GLY A 65 4.45 6.30 -25.61
N GLU A 66 5.57 5.72 -25.16
CA GLU A 66 5.61 4.41 -24.50
C GLU A 66 5.54 4.59 -22.98
N SER A 67 4.55 3.98 -22.32
CA SER A 67 4.33 4.14 -20.88
C SER A 67 5.01 3.04 -20.07
N ILE A 68 5.83 3.43 -19.09
CA ILE A 68 6.45 2.52 -18.12
C ILE A 68 5.53 2.41 -16.91
N SER A 69 4.81 1.31 -16.80
CA SER A 69 3.85 1.09 -15.70
C SER A 69 4.56 0.89 -14.34
N ALA A 70 3.93 1.36 -13.26
CA ALA A 70 4.43 1.16 -11.90
C ALA A 70 4.60 -0.32 -11.52
N ARG A 71 3.69 -1.19 -12.00
CA ARG A 71 3.80 -2.64 -11.80
C ARG A 71 5.07 -3.20 -12.45
N TYR A 72 5.40 -2.76 -13.66
CA TYR A 72 6.58 -3.22 -14.38
C TYR A 72 7.87 -2.77 -13.68
N LEU A 73 7.93 -1.50 -13.26
CA LEU A 73 9.06 -0.99 -12.46
C LEU A 73 9.22 -1.79 -11.16
N LYS A 74 8.13 -2.04 -10.43
CA LYS A 74 8.17 -2.82 -9.20
C LYS A 74 8.73 -4.22 -9.43
N ALA A 75 8.19 -4.96 -10.41
CA ALA A 75 8.68 -6.30 -10.75
C ALA A 75 10.17 -6.30 -11.15
N ARG A 76 10.62 -5.30 -11.92
CA ARG A 76 12.03 -5.16 -12.31
C ARG A 76 12.92 -4.83 -11.11
N SER A 77 12.44 -4.01 -10.17
CA SER A 77 13.17 -3.68 -8.95
C SER A 77 13.28 -4.86 -7.99
N GLU A 78 12.24 -5.70 -7.90
CA GLU A 78 12.27 -6.95 -7.12
C GLU A 78 13.31 -7.92 -7.70
N LEU A 79 13.32 -8.10 -9.02
CA LEU A 79 14.33 -8.91 -9.70
C LEU A 79 15.76 -8.37 -9.46
N ALA A 80 15.94 -7.05 -9.50
CA ALA A 80 17.23 -6.43 -9.23
C ALA A 80 17.70 -6.73 -7.79
N LYS A 81 16.79 -6.64 -6.80
CA LYS A 81 17.09 -7.02 -5.41
C LYS A 81 17.47 -8.50 -5.28
N GLU A 82 16.73 -9.39 -5.92
CA GLU A 82 17.05 -10.82 -5.91
C GLU A 82 18.45 -11.10 -6.49
N SER A 83 18.82 -10.40 -7.56
CA SER A 83 20.16 -10.54 -8.14
C SER A 83 21.28 -10.07 -7.19
N LEU A 84 21.04 -9.00 -6.41
CA LEU A 84 21.97 -8.51 -5.40
C LEU A 84 22.08 -9.47 -4.21
N LEU A 85 20.95 -10.03 -3.78
CA LEU A 85 20.92 -11.04 -2.71
C LEU A 85 21.64 -12.33 -3.13
N ALA A 86 21.45 -12.77 -4.38
CA ALA A 86 22.17 -13.92 -4.92
C ALA A 86 23.69 -13.67 -4.93
N GLN A 87 24.14 -12.50 -5.36
CA GLN A 87 25.55 -12.10 -5.30
C GLN A 87 26.08 -12.09 -3.86
N ALA A 88 25.31 -11.53 -2.92
CA ALA A 88 25.68 -11.53 -1.51
C ALA A 88 25.82 -12.96 -0.95
N SER A 89 24.91 -13.88 -1.28
CA SER A 89 25.02 -15.28 -0.86
C SER A 89 26.27 -15.95 -1.41
N GLN A 90 26.62 -15.70 -2.67
CA GLN A 90 27.84 -16.25 -3.27
C GLN A 90 29.10 -15.74 -2.58
N ILE A 91 29.14 -14.45 -2.23
CA ILE A 91 30.26 -13.87 -1.48
C ILE A 91 30.35 -14.47 -0.08
N GLN A 92 29.20 -14.67 0.58
CA GLN A 92 29.16 -15.29 1.90
C GLN A 92 29.76 -16.72 1.86
N ASP A 93 29.40 -17.51 0.86
CA ASP A 93 29.96 -18.85 0.65
C ASP A 93 31.49 -18.80 0.44
N LEU A 94 31.98 -17.84 -0.35
CA LEU A 94 33.42 -17.62 -0.54
C LEU A 94 34.13 -17.26 0.77
N ILE A 95 33.54 -16.41 1.61
CA ILE A 95 34.10 -16.08 2.93
C ILE A 95 34.18 -17.33 3.81
N THR A 96 33.15 -18.18 3.81
CA THR A 96 33.18 -19.42 4.60
C THR A 96 34.23 -20.41 4.11
N ALA A 97 34.48 -20.46 2.80
CA ALA A 97 35.45 -21.37 2.19
C ALA A 97 36.91 -20.89 2.30
N PHE A 98 37.15 -19.58 2.30
CA PHE A 98 38.48 -18.98 2.24
C PHE A 98 38.81 -18.06 3.42
N GLY A 99 38.03 -18.11 4.50
CA GLY A 99 38.10 -17.21 5.65
C GLY A 99 39.42 -17.21 6.42
N ASP A 100 40.24 -18.25 6.28
CA ASP A 100 41.58 -18.33 6.89
C ASP A 100 42.58 -17.33 6.26
N GLN A 101 42.27 -16.78 5.09
CA GLN A 101 43.09 -15.76 4.41
C GLN A 101 42.56 -14.36 4.74
N ALA A 102 43.05 -13.78 5.85
CA ALA A 102 42.54 -12.50 6.38
C ALA A 102 42.47 -11.35 5.34
N ALA A 103 43.46 -11.23 4.44
CA ALA A 103 43.47 -10.19 3.41
C ALA A 103 42.38 -10.40 2.34
N PHE A 104 42.08 -11.66 2.00
CA PHE A 104 41.03 -12.01 1.04
C PHE A 104 39.63 -11.88 1.66
N ALA A 105 39.47 -12.33 2.90
CA ALA A 105 38.23 -12.17 3.65
C ALA A 105 37.84 -10.69 3.80
N GLY A 106 38.82 -9.81 4.09
CA GLY A 106 38.59 -8.37 4.22
C GLY A 106 38.04 -7.71 2.94
N SER A 107 38.53 -8.07 1.75
CA SER A 107 38.03 -7.50 0.49
C SER A 107 36.62 -7.98 0.14
N LEU A 108 36.31 -9.24 0.42
CA LEU A 108 34.95 -9.78 0.26
C LEU A 108 33.95 -9.14 1.23
N GLN A 109 34.40 -8.86 2.45
CA GLN A 109 33.56 -8.21 3.46
C GLN A 109 33.22 -6.77 3.05
N GLN A 110 34.17 -6.03 2.47
CA GLN A 110 33.92 -4.71 1.87
C GLN A 110 32.92 -4.78 0.70
N GLN A 111 32.93 -5.85 -0.09
CA GLN A 111 31.93 -6.03 -1.16
C GLN A 111 30.53 -6.30 -0.60
N LEU A 112 30.41 -7.09 0.48
CA LEU A 112 29.13 -7.31 1.16
C LEU A 112 28.58 -6.02 1.75
N GLU A 113 29.41 -5.17 2.35
CA GLU A 113 28.98 -3.88 2.89
C GLU A 113 28.44 -2.95 1.79
N GLN A 114 29.07 -2.94 0.62
CA GLN A 114 28.58 -2.19 -0.55
C GLN A 114 27.20 -2.70 -0.99
N ILE A 115 27.03 -4.01 -1.14
CA ILE A 115 25.72 -4.59 -1.49
C ILE A 115 24.66 -4.27 -0.42
N ALA A 116 25.03 -4.37 0.85
CA ALA A 116 24.14 -4.04 1.96
C ALA A 116 23.70 -2.57 1.94
N SER A 117 24.60 -1.64 1.61
CA SER A 117 24.28 -0.22 1.47
C SER A 117 23.29 0.05 0.32
N LEU A 118 23.44 -0.64 -0.81
CA LEU A 118 22.54 -0.54 -1.96
C LEU A 118 21.15 -1.11 -1.63
N LEU A 119 21.09 -2.18 -0.83
CA LEU A 119 19.83 -2.78 -0.38
C LEU A 119 19.10 -1.92 0.66
N GLN A 120 19.83 -1.12 1.45
CA GLN A 120 19.24 -0.20 2.43
C GLN A 120 18.60 1.02 1.75
N ASP A 121 19.21 1.53 0.68
CA ASP A 121 18.66 2.63 -0.10
C ASP A 121 17.76 2.13 -1.23
N GLU A 122 16.56 1.68 -0.86
CA GLU A 122 15.57 1.18 -1.81
C GLU A 122 15.15 2.23 -2.85
N VAL A 123 15.17 3.51 -2.49
CA VAL A 123 14.74 4.60 -3.39
C VAL A 123 15.77 4.80 -4.50
N SER A 124 17.06 4.80 -4.19
CA SER A 124 18.09 4.94 -5.24
C SER A 124 18.14 3.72 -6.15
N LEU A 125 17.94 2.51 -5.61
CA LEU A 125 17.82 1.29 -6.41
C LEU A 125 16.65 1.37 -7.39
N GLN A 126 15.47 1.78 -6.93
CA GLN A 126 14.30 1.95 -7.80
C GLN A 126 14.52 2.99 -8.90
N ARG A 127 15.23 4.09 -8.59
CA ARG A 127 15.60 5.11 -9.58
C ARG A 127 16.55 4.57 -10.63
N SER A 128 17.60 3.87 -10.22
CA SER A 128 18.56 3.25 -11.15
C SER A 128 17.89 2.24 -12.09
N VAL A 129 16.94 1.46 -11.57
CA VAL A 129 16.12 0.54 -12.39
C VAL A 129 15.24 1.32 -13.35
N LEU A 130 14.59 2.40 -12.91
CA LEU A 130 13.78 3.25 -13.79
C LEU A 130 14.62 3.85 -14.92
N ASP A 131 15.79 4.40 -14.60
CA ASP A 131 16.71 4.98 -15.60
C ASP A 131 17.14 3.92 -16.62
N SER A 132 17.46 2.71 -16.17
CA SER A 132 17.79 1.58 -17.05
C SER A 132 16.63 1.23 -17.98
N LEU A 133 15.39 1.23 -17.47
CA LEU A 133 14.19 0.97 -18.28
C LEU A 133 13.96 2.08 -19.32
N VAL A 134 14.18 3.34 -18.96
CA VAL A 134 14.10 4.46 -19.90
C VAL A 134 15.13 4.29 -21.02
N GLU A 135 16.38 3.99 -20.68
CA GLU A 135 17.43 3.75 -21.68
C GLU A 135 17.11 2.56 -22.59
N GLU A 136 16.64 1.44 -22.03
CA GLU A 136 16.18 0.27 -22.80
C GLU A 136 15.07 0.65 -23.80
N THR A 137 14.09 1.48 -23.39
CA THR A 137 13.02 1.95 -24.29
C THR A 137 13.56 2.86 -25.40
N LEU A 138 14.47 3.78 -25.08
CA LEU A 138 15.09 4.66 -26.08
C LEU A 138 15.91 3.87 -27.10
N ILE A 139 16.70 2.90 -26.64
CA ILE A 139 17.49 2.02 -27.53
C ILE A 139 16.56 1.22 -28.43
N ARG A 140 15.46 0.67 -27.91
CA ARG A 140 14.47 -0.08 -28.71
C ARG A 140 13.82 0.79 -29.78
N GLN A 141 13.46 2.02 -29.42
CA GLN A 141 12.89 2.99 -30.36
C GLN A 141 13.90 3.40 -31.44
N GLU A 142 15.17 3.61 -31.06
CA GLU A 142 16.26 3.90 -31.99
C GLU A 142 16.53 2.73 -32.93
N ALA A 143 16.58 1.50 -32.41
CA ALA A 143 16.76 0.29 -33.20
C ALA A 143 15.63 0.11 -34.21
N ASN A 144 14.37 0.23 -33.78
CA ASN A 144 13.21 0.16 -34.68
C ASN A 144 13.24 1.25 -35.77
N ARG A 145 13.81 2.42 -35.47
CA ARG A 145 13.95 3.51 -36.45
C ARG A 145 15.08 3.26 -37.45
N ARG A 146 16.16 2.60 -37.02
CA ARG A 146 17.36 2.35 -37.84
C ARG A 146 17.30 1.04 -38.63
N GLY A 147 16.42 0.10 -38.27
CA GLY A 147 16.26 -1.21 -38.92
C GLY A 147 17.03 -2.29 -38.20
#